data_AF-A0A7K1SBN8-F1
#
_entry.id   AF-A0A7K1SBN8-F1
#
_cell.length_a   1.000
_cell.length_b   1.000
_cell.length_c   1.000
_cell.angle_alpha   90.00
_cell.angle_beta   90.00
_cell.angle_gamma   90.00
#
_symmetry.space_group_name_H-M   'P 1'
#
loop_
_entity.id
_entity.type
_entity.pdbx_description
1 polymer ?
#
loop_
_entity_poly.entity_id
_entity_poly.type
_entity_poly.pdbx_seq_one_letter_code
_entity_poly.pdbx_strand_id
1 'polypeptide(L)'
;MVVNIFEGAGIPTSMGNVQLTLRAPVGYPLSFDNKLTSINVSGGSMTNVNNSQWSLLPTTGNRQLTLQLNTDQFVNANATSSLGFTITRTSANAGSASNVTVNVADDASKSYDGNPANNVYARIISGL
;
A
#
# COMPACT_ATOMS: atom_id res chain seq x y z
N MET A 1 -3.27 -1.72 9.79
CA MET A 1 -1.88 -1.52 9.31
C MET A 1 -1.85 -0.23 8.51
N VAL A 2 -0.70 0.47 8.47
CA VAL A 2 -0.49 1.64 7.60
C VAL A 2 0.74 1.39 6.72
N VAL A 3 0.64 1.72 5.44
CA VAL A 3 1.77 1.81 4.49
C VAL A 3 1.95 3.26 4.13
N ASN A 4 3.17 3.78 4.28
CA ASN A 4 3.49 5.15 3.89
C ASN A 4 4.23 5.11 2.55
N ILE A 5 3.77 5.92 1.61
CA ILE A 5 4.41 6.17 0.31
C ILE A 5 5.04 7.55 0.41
N PHE A 6 6.33 7.64 0.12
CA PHE A 6 7.11 8.86 0.20
C PHE A 6 7.61 9.24 -1.17
N GLU A 7 7.50 10.52 -1.50
CA GLU A 7 8.22 11.07 -2.63
C GLU A 7 9.64 11.45 -2.22
N GLY A 8 10.62 10.79 -2.85
CA GLY A 8 12.04 11.09 -2.71
C GLY A 8 12.47 12.21 -3.65
N ALA A 9 13.64 12.81 -3.39
CA ALA A 9 14.31 13.77 -4.29
C ALA A 9 13.55 15.07 -4.63
N GLY A 10 12.43 15.37 -3.97
CA GLY A 10 11.74 16.67 -4.07
C GLY A 10 10.99 16.90 -5.39
N ILE A 11 10.64 15.83 -6.11
CA ILE A 11 9.78 15.88 -7.30
C ILE A 11 8.46 15.19 -6.93
N PRO A 12 7.28 15.68 -7.37
CA PRO A 12 6.00 14.99 -7.16
C PRO A 12 5.78 13.84 -8.16
N THR A 13 4.92 12.87 -7.81
CA THR A 13 4.54 11.79 -8.73
C THR A 13 3.78 12.31 -9.94
N SER A 14 3.79 11.55 -11.04
CA SER A 14 2.81 11.73 -12.11
C SER A 14 1.37 11.49 -11.60
N MET A 15 0.43 12.28 -12.11
CA MET A 15 -0.98 12.23 -11.66
C MET A 15 -1.62 10.90 -12.04
N GLY A 16 -2.28 10.23 -11.09
CA GLY A 16 -3.05 8.99 -11.31
C GLY A 16 -2.27 7.74 -11.72
N ASN A 17 -0.93 7.82 -11.81
CA ASN A 17 -0.12 6.74 -12.36
C ASN A 17 0.48 5.81 -11.29
N VAL A 18 0.46 6.21 -10.02
CA VAL A 18 1.03 5.38 -8.96
C VAL A 18 0.13 4.18 -8.70
N GLN A 19 0.68 2.98 -8.84
CA GLN A 19 0.01 1.74 -8.48
C GLN A 19 0.75 1.00 -7.37
N LEU A 20 -0.02 0.45 -6.43
CA LEU A 20 0.48 -0.28 -5.28
C LEU A 20 -0.15 -1.68 -5.25
N THR A 21 0.66 -2.73 -5.28
CA THR A 21 0.19 -4.11 -5.05
C THR A 21 0.66 -4.64 -3.71
N LEU A 22 -0.29 -4.99 -2.85
CA LEU A 22 -0.09 -5.61 -1.55
C LEU A 22 -0.43 -7.09 -1.65
N ARG A 23 0.42 -7.95 -1.10
CA ARG A 23 0.16 -9.40 -0.99
C ARG A 23 0.37 -9.86 0.45
N ALA A 24 -0.58 -10.62 0.97
CA ALA A 24 -0.54 -11.21 2.30
C ALA A 24 -0.44 -12.75 2.26
N PRO A 25 0.05 -13.39 3.33
CA PRO A 25 0.17 -14.85 3.46
C PRO A 25 -1.19 -15.56 3.55
N VAL A 26 -1.17 -16.88 3.42
CA VAL A 26 -2.38 -17.71 3.59
C VAL A 26 -2.89 -17.53 5.01
N GLY A 27 -4.21 -17.39 5.18
CA GLY A 27 -4.81 -17.15 6.48
C GLY A 27 -4.84 -15.67 6.90
N TYR A 28 -4.48 -14.74 6.01
CA TYR A 28 -4.50 -13.31 6.26
C TYR A 28 -5.20 -12.55 5.12
N PRO A 29 -6.53 -12.58 5.03
CA PRO A 29 -7.26 -11.69 4.14
C PRO A 29 -6.93 -10.20 4.40
N LEU A 30 -6.87 -9.45 3.31
CA LEU A 30 -6.70 -8.00 3.25
C LEU A 30 -8.02 -7.34 2.85
N SER A 31 -8.30 -6.20 3.43
CA SER A 31 -9.37 -5.30 2.98
C SER A 31 -8.92 -3.84 3.00
N PHE A 32 -9.55 -3.05 2.13
CA PHE A 32 -9.32 -1.63 1.97
C PHE A 32 -10.68 -0.92 1.87
N ASP A 33 -10.82 0.16 2.62
CA ASP A 33 -11.97 1.05 2.57
C ASP A 33 -11.49 2.43 2.08
N ASN A 34 -11.96 2.84 0.90
CA ASN A 34 -11.57 4.10 0.29
C ASN A 34 -12.21 5.33 0.96
N LYS A 35 -13.18 5.15 1.86
CA LYS A 35 -13.79 6.25 2.63
C LYS A 35 -13.11 6.47 3.97
N LEU A 36 -12.19 5.61 4.35
CA LEU A 36 -11.51 5.68 5.64
C LEU A 36 -10.56 6.89 5.69
N THR A 37 -10.70 7.73 6.71
CA THR A 37 -9.85 8.92 6.93
C THR A 37 -8.86 8.75 8.07
N SER A 38 -9.12 7.79 8.97
CA SER A 38 -8.20 7.40 10.04
C SER A 38 -8.33 5.91 10.36
N ILE A 39 -7.26 5.32 10.90
CA ILE A 39 -7.23 3.92 11.29
C ILE A 39 -6.56 3.76 12.65
N ASN A 40 -7.11 2.87 13.48
CA ASN A 40 -6.44 2.41 14.69
C ASN A 40 -5.39 1.35 14.32
N VAL A 41 -4.12 1.65 14.60
CA VAL A 41 -3.04 0.69 14.41
C VAL A 41 -2.93 -0.16 15.68
N SER A 42 -2.99 -1.49 15.55
CA SER A 42 -2.84 -2.39 16.70
C SER A 42 -1.54 -2.12 17.45
N GLY A 43 -1.64 -1.91 18.77
CA GLY A 43 -0.49 -1.54 19.62
C GLY A 43 0.03 -0.11 19.41
N GLY A 44 -0.67 0.73 18.65
CA GLY A 44 -0.31 2.10 18.37
C GLY A 44 -1.47 3.07 18.54
N SER A 45 -1.29 4.29 18.04
CA SER A 45 -2.29 5.36 18.09
C SER A 45 -3.15 5.40 16.83
N MET A 46 -4.27 6.12 16.91
CA MET A 46 -5.06 6.48 15.74
C MET A 46 -4.20 7.28 14.77
N THR A 47 -4.17 6.86 13.50
CA THR A 47 -3.33 7.44 12.45
C THR A 47 -4.22 7.91 11.31
N ASN A 48 -3.99 9.13 10.82
CA ASN A 48 -4.68 9.64 9.64
C ASN A 48 -4.20 8.92 8.38
N VAL A 49 -5.13 8.67 7.46
CA VAL A 49 -4.85 7.99 6.19
C VAL A 49 -5.50 8.71 5.02
N ASN A 50 -4.95 8.48 3.83
CA ASN A 50 -5.28 9.13 2.57
C ASN A 50 -6.07 8.21 1.63
N ASN A 51 -6.82 7.24 2.17
CA ASN A 51 -7.46 6.19 1.37
C ASN A 51 -8.40 6.73 0.29
N SER A 52 -9.02 7.90 0.49
CA SER A 52 -9.92 8.53 -0.49
C SER A 52 -9.22 9.00 -1.77
N GLN A 53 -7.90 9.13 -1.75
CA GLN A 53 -7.11 9.44 -2.94
C GLN A 53 -6.83 8.20 -3.79
N TRP A 54 -7.22 7.01 -3.35
CA TRP A 54 -6.89 5.74 -3.97
C TRP A 54 -8.11 4.90 -4.28
N SER A 55 -8.06 4.17 -5.38
CA SER A 55 -9.08 3.23 -5.81
C SER A 55 -8.54 1.81 -5.82
N LEU A 56 -9.37 0.86 -5.41
CA LEU A 56 -9.07 -0.56 -5.53
C LEU A 56 -9.31 -1.00 -6.99
N LEU A 57 -8.25 -1.48 -7.64
CA LEU A 57 -8.36 -2.17 -8.93
C LEU A 57 -8.87 -3.60 -8.73
N PRO A 58 -9.46 -4.24 -9.76
CA PRO A 58 -9.93 -5.62 -9.66
C PRO A 58 -8.84 -6.56 -9.13
N THR A 59 -9.13 -7.28 -8.06
CA THR A 59 -8.20 -8.22 -7.44
C THR A 59 -8.64 -9.66 -7.68
N THR A 60 -7.68 -10.55 -7.87
CA THR A 60 -7.95 -11.99 -7.85
C THR A 60 -7.81 -12.50 -6.41
N GLY A 61 -8.90 -12.45 -5.65
CA GLY A 61 -8.99 -12.98 -4.28
C GLY A 61 -8.82 -11.95 -3.18
N ASN A 62 -8.90 -12.42 -1.92
CA ASN A 62 -8.93 -11.58 -0.72
C ASN A 62 -7.55 -11.41 -0.05
N ARG A 63 -6.45 -11.82 -0.70
CA ARG A 63 -5.08 -11.76 -0.15
C ARG A 63 -4.12 -10.90 -0.96
N GLN A 64 -4.61 -10.36 -2.07
CA GLN A 64 -3.90 -9.38 -2.87
C GLN A 64 -4.81 -8.18 -3.07
N LEU A 65 -4.29 -6.99 -2.84
CA LEU A 65 -4.92 -5.74 -3.21
C LEU A 65 -4.03 -5.03 -4.21
N THR A 66 -4.62 -4.52 -5.29
CA THR A 66 -3.93 -3.59 -6.19
C THR A 66 -4.68 -2.28 -6.11
N LEU A 67 -4.01 -1.24 -5.64
CA LEU A 67 -4.54 0.11 -5.57
C LEU A 67 -3.94 0.97 -6.68
N GLN A 68 -4.71 1.94 -7.14
CA GLN A 68 -4.26 2.98 -8.04
C GLN A 68 -4.61 4.34 -7.44
N LEU A 69 -3.68 5.30 -7.53
CA LEU A 69 -3.94 6.68 -7.19
C LEU A 69 -5.00 7.24 -8.16
N ASN A 70 -6.01 7.92 -7.63
CA ASN A 70 -7.11 8.45 -8.44
C ASN A 70 -6.60 9.47 -9.48
N THR A 71 -7.35 9.63 -10.56
CA THR A 71 -7.12 10.72 -11.52
C THR A 71 -7.06 12.07 -10.79
N ASP A 72 -6.16 12.94 -11.25
CA ASP A 72 -5.88 14.27 -10.69
C ASP A 72 -5.33 14.28 -9.25
N GLN A 73 -5.01 13.10 -8.69
CA GLN A 73 -4.25 12.98 -7.46
C GLN A 73 -2.79 12.70 -7.77
N PHE A 74 -1.90 13.27 -6.97
CA PHE A 74 -0.46 13.04 -6.98
C PHE A 74 0.07 13.13 -5.56
N VAL A 75 1.19 12.48 -5.28
CA VAL A 75 1.93 12.70 -4.04
C VAL A 75 2.86 13.89 -4.28
N ASN A 76 2.74 14.93 -3.45
CA ASN A 76 3.55 16.14 -3.58
C ASN A 76 5.04 15.84 -3.34
N ALA A 77 5.90 16.71 -3.89
CA ALA A 77 7.33 16.71 -3.58
C ALA A 77 7.57 16.72 -2.06
N ASN A 78 8.42 15.79 -1.59
CA ASN A 78 8.75 15.61 -0.16
C ASN A 78 7.54 15.33 0.75
N ALA A 79 6.39 14.93 0.19
CA ALA A 79 5.21 14.59 0.96
C ALA A 79 5.10 13.08 1.18
N THR A 80 4.15 12.72 2.03
CA THR A 80 3.81 11.33 2.35
C THR A 80 2.34 11.10 2.08
N SER A 81 2.01 9.99 1.42
CA SER A 81 0.65 9.45 1.36
C SER A 81 0.57 8.20 2.25
N SER A 82 -0.27 8.25 3.28
CA SER A 82 -0.41 7.18 4.27
C SER A 82 -1.66 6.35 3.96
N LEU A 83 -1.51 5.05 3.71
CA LEU A 83 -2.61 4.17 3.33
C LEU A 83 -2.94 3.17 4.43
N GLY A 84 -4.21 3.14 4.84
CA GLY A 84 -4.74 2.27 5.88
C GLY A 84 -5.34 0.99 5.31
N PHE A 85 -4.92 -0.15 5.88
CA PHE A 85 -5.42 -1.48 5.51
C PHE A 85 -5.82 -2.26 6.74
N THR A 86 -6.84 -3.09 6.57
CA THR A 86 -7.18 -4.13 7.54
C THR A 86 -6.63 -5.46 7.05
N ILE A 87 -5.91 -6.14 7.94
CA ILE A 87 -5.46 -7.51 7.75
C ILE A 87 -6.04 -8.32 8.90
N THR A 88 -6.75 -9.41 8.58
CA THR A 88 -7.42 -10.24 9.58
C THR A 88 -6.80 -11.62 9.56
N ARG A 89 -6.30 -12.11 10.70
CA ARG A 89 -5.82 -13.50 10.83
C ARG A 89 -7.03 -14.43 10.92
N THR A 90 -7.20 -15.35 9.96
CA THR A 90 -8.27 -16.36 9.95
C THR A 90 -7.79 -17.77 10.29
N SER A 91 -6.48 -18.04 10.17
CA SER A 91 -5.87 -19.31 10.59
C SER A 91 -4.48 -19.08 11.18
N ALA A 92 -4.15 -19.77 12.26
CA ALA A 92 -2.82 -19.79 12.85
C ALA A 92 -2.13 -21.12 12.50
N ASN A 93 -1.17 -21.10 11.58
CA ASN A 93 -0.28 -22.24 11.40
C ASN A 93 0.92 -22.04 12.33
N ALA A 94 1.23 -23.05 13.16
CA ALA A 94 2.43 -23.01 14.00
C ALA A 94 3.67 -22.83 13.11
N GLY A 95 4.54 -21.86 13.44
CA GLY A 95 5.74 -21.54 12.65
C GLY A 95 5.51 -20.66 11.42
N SER A 96 4.30 -20.13 11.19
CA SER A 96 4.07 -19.21 10.07
C SER A 96 4.69 -17.83 10.33
N ALA A 97 5.77 -17.51 9.61
CA ALA A 97 6.17 -16.12 9.39
C ALA A 97 5.13 -15.45 8.48
N SER A 98 4.54 -14.33 8.93
CA SER A 98 3.64 -13.54 8.09
C SER A 98 4.43 -12.54 7.24
N ASN A 99 4.52 -12.76 5.94
CA ASN A 99 5.18 -11.83 5.02
C ASN A 99 4.14 -10.97 4.29
N VAL A 100 4.16 -9.65 4.51
CA VAL A 100 3.40 -8.71 3.67
C VAL A 100 4.35 -8.14 2.63
N THR A 101 4.10 -8.41 1.35
CA THR A 101 4.91 -7.82 0.28
C THR A 101 4.17 -6.63 -0.31
N VAL A 102 4.88 -5.51 -0.45
CA VAL A 102 4.37 -4.28 -1.04
C VAL A 102 5.18 -4.02 -2.32
N ASN A 103 4.53 -3.92 -3.46
CA ASN A 103 5.19 -3.59 -4.73
C ASN A 103 4.59 -2.30 -5.25
N VAL A 104 5.43 -1.31 -5.55
CA VAL A 104 5.00 -0.09 -6.24
C VAL A 104 5.34 -0.28 -7.70
N ALA A 105 4.36 -0.18 -8.60
CA ALA A 105 4.59 -0.41 -10.03
C ALA A 105 5.03 0.87 -10.76
N ASP A 106 5.68 0.65 -11.90
CA ASP A 106 6.28 1.66 -12.79
C ASP A 106 5.27 2.69 -13.32
N ASP A 107 5.73 3.92 -13.51
CA ASP A 107 5.06 4.92 -14.33
C ASP A 107 5.38 4.62 -15.80
N ALA A 108 4.46 4.00 -16.52
CA ALA A 108 4.69 3.57 -17.91
C ALA A 108 5.11 4.72 -18.86
N SER A 109 4.84 5.98 -18.51
CA SER A 109 5.29 7.16 -19.28
C SER A 109 6.70 7.64 -18.92
N LYS A 110 7.41 6.97 -17.99
CA LYS A 110 8.76 7.31 -17.50
C LYS A 110 8.93 8.78 -17.11
N SER A 111 7.85 9.42 -16.68
CA SER A 111 7.84 10.85 -16.46
C SER A 111 8.46 11.22 -15.11
N TYR A 112 8.64 10.23 -14.24
CA TYR A 112 9.13 10.41 -12.88
C TYR A 112 10.30 9.47 -12.50
N ASP A 113 10.17 8.16 -12.71
CA ASP A 113 11.26 7.18 -12.54
C ASP A 113 11.32 6.29 -13.77
N GLY A 114 12.49 6.25 -14.44
CA GLY A 114 12.72 5.43 -15.63
C GLY A 114 13.44 4.12 -15.34
N ASN A 115 13.79 3.84 -14.08
CA ASN A 115 14.51 2.65 -13.66
C ASN A 115 13.61 1.68 -12.86
N PRO A 116 13.07 0.64 -13.50
CA PRO A 116 12.14 -0.30 -12.87
C PRO A 116 12.75 -1.13 -11.72
N ALA A 117 14.07 -1.10 -11.51
CA ALA A 117 14.73 -1.79 -10.40
C ALA A 117 14.62 -1.07 -9.04
N ASN A 118 14.21 0.20 -9.01
CA ASN A 118 14.22 1.03 -7.79
C ASN A 118 12.95 0.90 -6.92
N ASN A 119 11.89 0.23 -7.39
CA ASN A 119 10.54 0.33 -6.80
C ASN A 119 10.03 -0.94 -6.08
N VAL A 120 10.94 -1.73 -5.49
CA VAL A 120 10.56 -2.93 -4.72
C VAL A 120 10.84 -2.71 -3.23
N TYR A 121 9.78 -2.51 -2.44
CA TYR A 121 9.87 -2.44 -0.97
C TYR A 121 9.13 -3.61 -0.31
N ALA A 122 9.85 -4.68 0.02
CA ALA A 122 9.29 -5.80 0.78
C ALA A 122 9.52 -5.61 2.29
N ARG A 123 8.46 -5.56 3.10
CA ARG A 123 8.55 -5.55 4.57
C ARG A 123 7.91 -6.80 5.18
N ILE A 124 8.74 -7.69 5.69
CA ILE A 124 8.29 -8.86 6.44
C ILE A 124 7.75 -8.41 7.81
N ILE A 125 6.53 -8.79 8.16
CA ILE A 125 5.91 -8.51 9.47
C ILE A 125 5.64 -9.84 10.17
N SER A 126 6.64 -10.39 10.84
CA SER A 126 6.48 -11.60 11.65
C SER A 126 5.69 -11.31 12.92
N GLY A 127 4.58 -12.01 13.12
CA GLY A 127 3.87 -12.11 14.40
C GLY A 127 3.60 -13.58 14.71
N LEU A 128 3.89 -14.01 15.94
CA LEU A 128 3.66 -15.36 16.46
C LEU A 128 2.15 -15.75 16.38
#